data_AF-A0A7C0YBR6-F1
#
_entry.id   AF-A0A7C0YBR6-F1
#
_cell.length_a   1.000
_cell.length_b   1.000
_cell.length_c   1.000
_cell.angle_alpha   90.00
_cell.angle_beta   90.00
_cell.angle_gamma   90.00
#
_symmetry.space_group_name_H-M   'P 1'
#
loop_
_entity.id
_entity.type
_entity.pdbx_description
1 polymer ?
#
loop_
_entity_poly.entity_id
_entity_poly.type
_entity_poly.pdbx_seq_one_letter_code
_entity_poly.pdbx_strand_id
1 'polypeptide(L)'
;IYMTRIQRERFPDIREYDAVKGRFRLKYEDLELLKENAIILHPLPRVDELDPRIDTTPHAKYFDQVEAGVVTRMAILDLILS
;
A
#
# COMPACT_ATOMS: atom_id res chain seq x y z
N ILE A 1 1.64 -3.45 8.80
CA ILE A 1 2.17 -2.20 8.20
C ILE A 1 1.17 -1.71 7.17
N TYR A 2 0.81 -0.43 7.18
CA TYR A 2 0.01 0.19 6.12
C TYR A 2 0.88 1.20 5.39
N MET A 3 1.30 0.84 4.17
CA MET A 3 2.15 1.68 3.32
C MET A 3 1.28 2.60 2.45
N THR A 4 1.81 3.77 2.09
CA THR A 4 1.12 4.72 1.20
C THR A 4 2.07 5.31 0.17
N ARG A 5 1.55 5.59 -1.02
CA ARG A 5 2.25 6.36 -2.04
C ARG A 5 2.51 7.80 -1.59
N ILE A 6 3.73 8.28 -1.77
CA ILE A 6 4.02 9.72 -1.71
C ILE A 6 3.41 10.38 -2.96
N GLN A 7 2.37 11.18 -2.76
CA GLN A 7 1.58 11.78 -3.84
C GLN A 7 2.26 13.03 -4.38
N ARG A 8 3.01 12.90 -5.48
CA ARG A 8 3.72 14.02 -6.14
C ARG A 8 2.81 15.22 -6.41
N GLU A 9 1.58 14.95 -6.81
CA GLU A 9 0.55 15.94 -7.13
C GLU A 9 0.10 16.80 -5.93
N ARG A 10 0.49 16.46 -4.70
CA ARG A 10 0.17 17.25 -3.49
C ARG A 10 1.27 18.23 -3.08
N PHE A 11 2.42 18.22 -3.75
CA PHE A 11 3.53 19.09 -3.41
C PHE A 11 3.49 20.39 -4.24
N PRO A 12 3.64 21.56 -3.61
CA PRO A 12 3.69 22.83 -4.32
C PRO A 12 5.02 23.04 -5.06
N ASP A 13 6.11 22.43 -4.56
CA ASP A 13 7.44 22.47 -5.17
C ASP A 13 7.97 21.03 -5.37
N ILE A 14 8.49 20.77 -6.58
CA ILE A 14 9.09 19.48 -6.93
C ILE A 14 10.31 19.14 -6.06
N ARG A 15 11.05 20.14 -5.58
CA ARG A 15 12.23 19.95 -4.72
C ARG A 15 11.85 19.39 -3.35
N GLU A 16 10.70 19.80 -2.82
CA GLU A 16 10.18 19.25 -1.56
C GLU A 16 9.76 17.79 -1.75
N TYR A 17 9.12 17.49 -2.88
CA TYR A 17 8.80 16.11 -3.24
C TYR A 17 10.06 15.25 -3.36
N ASP A 18 11.07 15.70 -4.11
CA ASP A 18 12.31 14.94 -4.30
C ASP A 18 13.08 14.73 -2.99
N ALA A 19 12.97 15.66 -2.04
CA ALA A 19 13.58 15.51 -0.72
C ALA A 19 12.91 14.43 0.15
N VAL A 20 11.64 14.08 -0.09
CA VAL A 20 10.91 13.05 0.69
C VAL A 20 10.69 11.75 -0.07
N LYS A 21 10.67 11.80 -1.40
CA LYS A 21 10.51 10.62 -2.26
C LYS A 21 11.60 9.59 -1.92
N GLY A 22 11.20 8.35 -1.70
CA GLY A 22 12.12 7.25 -1.40
C GLY A 22 12.74 7.26 0.00
N ARG A 23 12.34 8.18 0.91
CA ARG A 23 12.74 8.11 2.33
C ARG A 23 12.06 6.95 3.06
N PHE A 24 10.78 6.74 2.78
CA PHE A 24 9.98 5.67 3.37
C PHE A 24 9.76 4.58 2.34
N ARG A 25 10.66 3.60 2.36
CA ARG A 25 10.61 2.42 1.49
C ARG A 25 10.66 1.17 2.35
N LEU A 26 9.76 0.23 2.09
CA LEU A 26 9.80 -1.09 2.69
C LEU A 26 10.52 -2.04 1.72
N LYS A 27 11.70 -2.49 2.11
CA LYS A 27 12.52 -3.44 1.35
C LYS A 27 12.20 -4.87 1.77
N TYR A 28 12.57 -5.83 0.92
CA TYR A 28 12.40 -7.24 1.24
C TYR A 28 13.18 -7.65 2.51
N GLU A 29 14.36 -7.08 2.71
CA GLU A 29 15.23 -7.41 3.85
C GLU A 29 14.62 -6.91 5.19
N ASP A 30 13.79 -5.87 5.15
CA ASP A 30 13.11 -5.34 6.35
C ASP A 30 12.05 -6.32 6.89
N LEU A 31 11.65 -7.33 6.10
CA LEU A 31 10.69 -8.35 6.52
C LEU A 31 11.20 -9.20 7.68
N GLU A 32 12.52 -9.35 7.84
CA GLU A 32 13.14 -10.08 8.95
C GLU A 32 12.86 -9.43 10.32
N LEU A 33 12.53 -8.13 10.32
CA LEU A 33 12.17 -7.38 11.52
C LEU A 33 10.69 -7.47 11.86
N LEU A 34 9.87 -8.04 10.98
CA LEU A 34 8.44 -8.14 11.15
C LEU A 34 8.07 -9.37 11.95
N LYS A 35 6.93 -9.28 12.65
CA LYS A 35 6.29 -10.47 13.22
C LYS A 35 5.91 -11.42 12.09
N GLU A 36 6.00 -12.72 12.35
CA GLU A 36 5.62 -13.77 11.39
C GLU A 36 4.20 -13.58 10.82
N ASN A 37 3.26 -13.10 11.66
CA ASN A 37 1.88 -12.82 11.26
C ASN A 37 1.62 -11.35 10.87
N ALA A 38 2.67 -10.56 10.64
CA ALA A 38 2.51 -9.18 10.21
C ALA A 38 1.87 -9.14 8.82
N ILE A 39 0.91 -8.23 8.66
CA ILE A 39 0.22 -7.98 7.39
C ILE A 39 0.69 -6.65 6.82
N ILE A 40 0.97 -6.61 5.52
CA ILE A 40 1.31 -5.41 4.76
C ILE A 40 0.13 -5.06 3.85
N LEU A 41 -0.38 -3.84 4.02
CA LEU A 41 -1.45 -3.24 3.23
C LEU A 41 -0.92 -2.02 2.47
N HIS A 42 -1.57 -1.70 1.36
CA HIS A 42 -1.21 -0.58 0.49
C HIS A 42 -2.42 -0.21 -0.38
N PRO A 43 -2.83 1.07 -0.46
CA PRO A 43 -4.03 1.47 -1.21
C PRO A 43 -3.86 1.40 -2.74
N LEU A 44 -2.62 1.34 -3.22
CA LEU A 44 -2.22 1.32 -4.64
C LEU A 44 -2.64 2.61 -5.40
N PRO A 45 -2.06 2.86 -6.60
CA PRO A 45 -0.88 2.20 -7.17
C PRO A 45 0.39 2.52 -6.38
N ARG A 46 1.35 1.58 -6.38
CA ARG A 46 2.68 1.80 -5.78
C ARG A 46 3.68 2.32 -6.82
N VAL A 47 4.73 3.01 -6.37
CA VAL A 47 5.81 3.54 -7.23
C VAL A 47 7.17 2.97 -6.82
N ASP A 48 7.70 3.39 -5.69
CA ASP A 48 9.02 3.03 -5.18
C ASP A 48 9.04 2.75 -3.67
N GLU A 49 7.92 2.99 -2.99
CA GLU A 49 7.71 2.82 -1.56
C GLU A 49 7.67 1.35 -1.10
N LEU A 50 7.43 0.41 -2.01
CA LEU A 50 7.25 -1.01 -1.68
C LEU A 50 7.98 -1.90 -2.69
N ASP A 51 8.95 -2.69 -2.22
CA ASP A 51 9.74 -3.60 -3.04
C ASP A 51 8.84 -4.70 -3.67
N PRO A 52 8.85 -4.89 -5.00
CA PRO A 52 8.06 -5.92 -5.67
C PRO A 52 8.33 -7.35 -5.19
N ARG A 53 9.53 -7.65 -4.66
CA ARG A 53 9.84 -8.98 -4.10
C ARG A 53 8.94 -9.36 -2.92
N ILE A 54 8.32 -8.37 -2.27
CA ILE A 54 7.39 -8.60 -1.16
C ILE A 54 6.10 -9.29 -1.64
N ASP A 55 5.73 -9.16 -2.92
CA ASP A 55 4.50 -9.73 -3.50
C ASP A 55 4.39 -11.24 -3.32
N THR A 56 5.53 -11.94 -3.31
CA THR A 56 5.57 -13.40 -3.19
C THR A 56 5.58 -13.89 -1.75
N THR A 57 5.49 -12.98 -0.79
CA THR A 57 5.55 -13.28 0.65
C THR A 57 4.16 -13.39 1.27
N PRO A 58 4.00 -14.19 2.34
CA PRO A 58 2.71 -14.30 3.04
C PRO A 58 2.26 -12.97 3.67
N HIS A 59 3.18 -12.02 3.87
CA HIS A 59 2.88 -10.71 4.43
C HIS A 59 2.10 -9.80 3.47
N ALA A 60 2.18 -10.02 2.15
CA ALA A 60 1.54 -9.18 1.16
C ALA A 60 0.01 -9.41 1.10
N LYS A 61 -0.77 -8.46 1.64
CA LYS A 61 -2.24 -8.51 1.63
C LYS A 61 -2.91 -7.35 0.90
N TYR A 62 -2.14 -6.52 0.21
CA TYR A 62 -2.67 -5.41 -0.58
C TYR A 62 -3.43 -5.85 -1.83
N PHE A 63 -3.18 -7.04 -2.38
CA PHE A 63 -4.02 -7.60 -3.46
C PHE A 63 -5.35 -8.12 -2.92
N ASP A 64 -5.31 -8.89 -1.83
CA ASP A 64 -6.51 -9.33 -1.09
C ASP A 64 -7.37 -8.12 -0.68
N GLN A 65 -6.74 -7.01 -0.26
CA GLN A 65 -7.39 -5.74 0.05
C GLN A 65 -8.16 -5.15 -1.14
N VAL A 66 -7.59 -5.19 -2.35
CA VAL A 66 -8.24 -4.67 -3.56
C VAL A 66 -9.47 -5.50 -3.91
N GLU A 67 -9.36 -6.83 -3.82
CA GLU A 67 -10.48 -7.75 -4.05
C GLU A 67 -11.60 -7.52 -3.02
N ALA A 68 -11.25 -7.44 -1.73
CA ALA A 68 -12.19 -7.11 -0.67
C ALA A 68 -12.89 -5.76 -0.91
N GLY A 69 -12.21 -4.80 -1.55
CA GLY A 69 -12.79 -3.53 -1.95
C GLY A 69 -13.92 -3.64 -2.97
N VAL A 70 -13.93 -4.66 -3.83
CA VAL A 70 -15.06 -4.93 -4.75
C VAL A 70 -16.27 -5.40 -3.96
N VAL A 71 -16.11 -6.45 -3.14
CA VAL A 71 -17.19 -7.02 -2.33
C VAL A 71 -17.77 -5.99 -1.36
N THR A 72 -16.90 -5.20 -0.71
CA THR A 72 -17.34 -4.14 0.21
C THR A 72 -18.20 -3.11 -0.50
N ARG A 73 -17.82 -2.67 -1.70
CA ARG A 73 -18.62 -1.71 -2.48
C ARG A 73 -19.95 -2.31 -2.93
N MET A 74 -19.98 -3.58 -3.33
CA MET A 74 -21.23 -4.27 -3.66
C MET A 74 -22.19 -4.28 -2.47
N ALA A 75 -21.70 -4.64 -1.28
CA ALA A 75 -22.51 -4.67 -0.05
C ALA A 75 -23.02 -3.26 0.33
N ILE A 76 -22.16 -2.23 0.22
CA ILE A 76 -22.57 -0.85 0.48
C ILE A 76 -23.65 -0.40 -0.51
N LEU A 77 -23.52 -0.72 -1.79
CA LEU A 77 -24.50 -0.36 -2.81
C LEU A 77 -25.85 -1.07 -2.57
N ASP A 78 -25.82 -2.35 -2.23
CA ASP A 78 -27.03 -3.12 -1.86
C ASP A 78 -27.74 -2.50 -0.66
N LEU A 79 -27.01 -2.19 0.42
CA LEU A 79 -27.60 -1.56 1.62
C LEU A 79 -28.24 -0.17 1.36
N ILE A 80 -27.81 0.54 0.32
CA ILE A 80 -28.30 1.88 0.00
C ILE A 80 -29.47 1.83 -0.99
N LEU A 81 -29.47 0.87 -1.91
CA LEU A 81 -30.39 0.83 -3.06
C LEU A 81 -31.52 -0.20 -2.93
N SER A 82 -31.40 -1.15 -1.99
CA SER A 82 -32.39 -2.21 -1.72
C SER A 82 -33.35 -1.83 -0.60
#